data_AF-A0A9E6DSR0-F1
#
_entry.id   AF-A0A9E6DSR0-F1
#
_cell.length_a   1.000
_cell.length_b   1.000
_cell.length_c   1.000
_cell.angle_alpha   90.00
_cell.angle_beta   90.00
_cell.angle_gamma   90.00
#
_symmetry.space_group_name_H-M   'P 1'
#
loop_
_entity.id
_entity.type
_entity.pdbx_description
1 polymer ?
#
loop_
_entity_poly.entity_id
_entity_poly.type
_entity_poly.pdbx_seq_one_letter_code
_entity_poly.pdbx_strand_id
1 'polypeptide(L)'
;MRKFLLILGIIFTALSVFITHFIGEKQHDKSIKLQQEINSAEKTIDLIWQQQQELERKFSVNTILILIINDKNNNISKSAKDFILKYINKGLYDVDPLENLDNIPNIDNLYKNIEAKKQKVINSINNLYIEKLEKEAQIQNLKKKNDIIKSIAILLQIIGLVLVLYYANPVKK
;
A
#
# COMPACT_ATOMS: atom_id res chain seq x y z
N MET A 1 20.37 24.59 -49.23
CA MET A 1 19.82 23.30 -48.74
C MET A 1 20.70 22.59 -47.72
N ARG A 2 21.98 22.30 -47.97
CA ARG A 2 22.84 21.54 -47.00
C ARG A 2 22.88 22.13 -45.57
N LYS A 3 23.07 23.45 -45.44
CA LYS A 3 23.09 24.14 -44.13
C LYS A 3 21.76 24.00 -43.36
N PHE A 4 20.63 24.03 -44.08
CA PHE A 4 19.31 23.87 -43.48
C PHE A 4 19.12 22.46 -42.91
N LEU A 5 19.54 21.42 -43.63
CA LEU A 5 19.45 20.03 -43.19
C LEU A 5 20.37 19.72 -42.00
N LEU A 6 21.55 20.37 -41.94
CA LEU A 6 22.44 20.30 -40.79
C LEU A 6 21.82 20.94 -39.54
N ILE A 7 21.24 22.14 -39.68
CA ILE A 7 20.53 22.81 -38.59
C ILE A 7 19.35 21.95 -38.11
N LEU A 8 18.60 21.34 -39.04
CA LEU A 8 17.49 20.43 -38.70
C LEU A 8 17.97 19.21 -37.90
N GLY A 9 19.12 18.63 -38.25
CA GLY A 9 19.72 17.52 -37.50
C GLY A 9 20.12 17.90 -36.07
N ILE A 10 20.68 19.11 -35.89
CA ILE A 10 20.99 19.66 -34.56
C ILE A 10 19.71 19.86 -33.75
N ILE A 11 18.67 20.42 -34.35
CA ILE A 11 17.37 20.62 -33.70
C ILE A 11 16.79 19.28 -33.23
N PHE A 12 16.76 18.25 -34.08
CA PHE A 12 16.26 16.92 -33.70
C PHE A 12 17.05 16.28 -32.56
N THR A 13 18.37 16.43 -32.56
CA THR A 13 19.21 15.94 -31.47
C THR A 13 18.91 16.67 -30.16
N ALA A 14 18.81 18.01 -30.19
CA ALA A 14 18.48 18.82 -29.02
C ALA A 14 17.07 18.51 -28.48
N LEU A 15 16.10 18.36 -29.38
CA LEU A 15 14.71 18.06 -29.02
C LEU A 15 14.59 16.68 -28.39
N SER A 16 15.38 15.69 -28.83
CA SER A 16 15.44 14.37 -28.22
C SER A 16 15.93 14.41 -26.77
N VAL A 17 17.02 15.14 -26.52
CA VAL A 17 17.57 15.33 -25.17
C VAL A 17 16.53 16.03 -24.29
N PHE A 18 15.87 17.06 -24.82
CA PHE A 18 14.83 17.79 -24.09
C PHE A 18 13.64 16.89 -23.72
N ILE A 19 13.14 16.08 -24.65
CA ILE A 19 12.05 15.13 -24.41
C ILE A 19 12.44 14.13 -23.32
N THR A 20 13.64 13.56 -23.43
CA THR A 20 14.12 12.54 -22.49
C THR A 20 14.25 13.10 -21.08
N HIS A 21 14.84 14.29 -20.95
CA HIS A 21 15.04 14.92 -19.65
C HIS A 21 13.71 15.38 -19.06
N PHE A 22 12.97 16.24 -19.76
CA PHE A 22 11.80 16.90 -19.18
C PHE A 22 10.61 15.95 -18.99
N ILE A 23 10.32 15.10 -19.99
CA ILE A 23 9.17 14.20 -19.92
C ILE A 23 9.53 12.93 -19.14
N GLY A 24 10.75 12.40 -19.32
CA GLY A 24 11.21 11.22 -18.61
C GLY A 24 11.31 11.44 -17.10
N GLU A 25 11.84 12.59 -16.66
CA GLU A 25 11.99 12.91 -15.23
C GLU A 25 10.65 13.16 -14.56
N LYS A 26 9.73 13.91 -15.19
CA LYS A 26 8.37 14.11 -14.66
C LYS A 26 7.61 12.79 -14.48
N GLN A 27 7.76 11.84 -15.40
CA GLN A 27 7.14 10.52 -15.28
C GLN A 27 7.83 9.66 -14.21
N HIS A 28 9.15 9.79 -14.06
CA HIS A 28 9.92 9.12 -13.02
C HIS A 28 9.48 9.58 -11.62
N ASP A 29 9.40 10.89 -11.38
CA ASP A 29 8.94 11.45 -10.11
C ASP A 29 7.53 10.99 -9.75
N LYS A 30 6.63 10.98 -10.74
CA LYS A 30 5.27 10.47 -10.54
C LYS A 30 5.27 8.99 -10.18
N SER A 31 6.13 8.18 -10.80
CA SER A 31 6.28 6.76 -10.48
C SER A 31 6.81 6.57 -9.06
N ILE A 32 7.78 7.38 -8.62
CA ILE A 32 8.32 7.32 -7.25
C ILE A 32 7.23 7.63 -6.23
N LYS A 33 6.44 8.70 -6.45
CA LYS A 33 5.34 9.06 -5.55
C LYS A 33 4.31 7.95 -5.43
N LEU A 34 3.88 7.38 -6.56
CA LEU A 34 2.95 6.24 -6.55
C LEU A 34 3.54 5.03 -5.81
N GLN A 35 4.84 4.76 -5.97
CA GLN A 35 5.50 3.66 -5.25
C GLN A 35 5.54 3.91 -3.74
N GLN A 36 5.79 5.15 -3.31
CA GLN A 36 5.74 5.52 -1.89
C GLN A 36 4.34 5.33 -1.31
N GLU A 37 3.31 5.72 -2.05
CA GLU A 37 1.91 5.52 -1.65
C GLU A 37 1.54 4.03 -1.55
N ILE A 38 2.00 3.20 -2.50
CA ILE A 38 1.83 1.73 -2.44
C ILE A 38 2.49 1.17 -1.18
N ASN A 39 3.75 1.52 -0.93
CA ASN A 39 4.49 1.03 0.24
C ASN A 39 3.83 1.50 1.55
N SER A 40 3.24 2.69 1.56
CA SER A 40 2.48 3.20 2.70
C SER A 40 1.21 2.38 2.92
N ALA A 41 0.46 2.10 1.86
CA ALA A 41 -0.75 1.27 1.93
C ALA A 41 -0.44 -0.16 2.41
N GLU A 42 0.64 -0.78 1.94
CA GLU A 42 1.08 -2.10 2.41
C GLU A 42 1.35 -2.11 3.92
N LYS A 43 2.11 -1.14 4.41
CA LYS A 43 2.37 -1.01 5.85
C LYS A 43 1.08 -0.84 6.65
N THR A 44 0.14 -0.04 6.15
CA THR A 44 -1.16 0.13 6.80
C THR A 44 -1.96 -1.17 6.82
N ILE A 45 -1.97 -1.92 5.73
CA ILE A 45 -2.62 -3.24 5.67
C ILE A 45 -2.01 -4.19 6.70
N ASP A 46 -0.68 -4.28 6.75
CA ASP A 46 0.02 -5.15 7.70
C ASP A 46 -0.29 -4.78 9.15
N LEU A 47 -0.30 -3.49 9.47
CA LEU A 47 -0.63 -2.99 10.82
C LEU A 47 -2.08 -3.34 11.20
N ILE A 48 -3.03 -3.13 10.29
CA ILE A 48 -4.44 -3.46 10.53
C ILE A 48 -4.60 -4.98 10.74
N TRP A 49 -3.90 -5.79 9.94
CA TRP A 49 -3.91 -7.24 10.08
C TRP A 49 -3.35 -7.70 11.43
N GLN A 50 -2.22 -7.13 11.86
CA GLN A 50 -1.63 -7.41 13.18
C GLN A 50 -2.57 -7.02 14.33
N GLN A 51 -3.21 -5.85 14.24
CA GLN A 51 -4.19 -5.41 15.23
C GLN A 51 -5.38 -6.37 15.33
N GLN A 52 -5.89 -6.84 14.18
CA GLN A 52 -6.97 -7.82 14.15
C GLN A 52 -6.58 -9.15 14.79
N GLN A 53 -5.39 -9.68 14.49
CA GLN A 53 -4.88 -10.90 15.12
C GLN A 53 -4.72 -10.73 16.64
N GLU A 54 -4.26 -9.55 17.08
CA GLU A 54 -4.12 -9.27 18.50
C GLU A 54 -5.49 -9.23 19.20
N LEU A 55 -6.50 -8.65 18.56
CA LEU A 55 -7.88 -8.65 19.05
C LEU A 55 -8.45 -10.07 19.15
N GLU A 56 -8.28 -10.89 18.12
CA GLU A 56 -8.73 -12.30 18.11
C GLU A 56 -8.04 -13.12 19.20
N ARG A 57 -6.74 -12.90 19.42
CA ARG A 57 -5.98 -13.54 20.50
C ARG A 57 -6.51 -13.11 21.87
N LYS A 58 -6.69 -11.81 22.10
CA LYS A 58 -7.24 -11.27 23.36
C LYS A 58 -8.63 -11.85 23.63
N PHE A 59 -9.47 -11.94 22.60
CA PHE A 59 -10.79 -12.54 22.71
C PHE A 59 -10.75 -14.02 23.06
N SER A 60 -9.89 -14.79 22.39
CA SER A 60 -9.75 -16.23 22.65
C SER A 60 -9.32 -16.49 24.10
N VAL A 61 -8.35 -15.72 24.59
CA VAL A 61 -7.90 -15.78 25.99
C VAL A 61 -9.03 -15.40 26.95
N ASN A 62 -9.74 -14.30 26.69
CA ASN A 62 -10.84 -13.86 27.55
C ASN A 62 -11.99 -14.88 27.58
N THR A 63 -12.30 -15.50 26.43
CA THR A 63 -13.34 -16.54 26.34
C THR A 63 -12.98 -17.76 27.17
N ILE A 64 -11.72 -18.23 27.08
CA ILE A 64 -11.22 -19.33 27.91
C ILE A 64 -11.31 -18.98 29.40
N LEU A 65 -10.90 -17.76 29.78
CA LEU A 65 -10.95 -17.30 31.17
C LEU A 65 -12.39 -17.24 31.71
N ILE A 66 -13.34 -16.76 30.91
CA ILE A 66 -14.77 -16.75 31.25
C ILE A 66 -15.30 -18.17 31.44
N LEU A 67 -14.96 -19.09 30.54
CA LEU A 67 -15.39 -20.50 30.62
C LEU A 67 -14.82 -21.18 31.88
N ILE A 68 -13.56 -20.92 32.22
CA ILE A 68 -12.92 -21.44 33.43
C ILE A 68 -13.64 -20.95 34.70
N ILE A 69 -14.02 -19.68 34.75
CA ILE A 69 -14.74 -19.11 35.90
C ILE A 69 -16.16 -19.66 36.02
N ASN A 70 -16.85 -19.83 34.90
CA ASN A 70 -18.24 -20.30 34.86
C ASN A 70 -18.36 -21.82 35.04
N ASP A 71 -17.25 -22.57 35.01
CA ASP A 71 -17.24 -23.99 35.31
C ASP A 71 -17.56 -24.22 36.80
N LYS A 72 -18.76 -24.77 37.05
CA LYS A 72 -19.30 -25.03 38.40
C LYS A 72 -18.46 -26.04 39.20
N ASN A 73 -17.60 -26.81 38.54
CA ASN A 73 -16.71 -27.78 39.21
C ASN A 73 -15.36 -27.18 39.63
N ASN A 74 -15.08 -25.93 39.26
CA ASN A 74 -13.80 -25.29 39.49
C ASN A 74 -13.83 -24.45 40.78
N ASN A 75 -13.17 -24.94 41.84
CA ASN A 75 -12.94 -24.21 43.09
C ASN A 75 -11.83 -23.16 42.90
N ILE A 76 -12.11 -22.12 42.12
CA ILE A 76 -11.20 -21.00 41.90
C ILE A 76 -11.29 -20.06 43.11
N SER A 77 -10.13 -19.71 43.68
CA SER A 77 -10.06 -18.77 44.80
C SER A 77 -10.63 -17.40 44.43
N LYS A 78 -11.21 -16.70 45.40
CA LYS A 78 -11.78 -15.35 45.20
C LYS A 78 -10.74 -14.37 44.62
N SER A 79 -9.50 -14.44 45.10
CA SER A 79 -8.38 -13.63 44.58
C SER A 79 -8.09 -13.88 43.09
N ALA A 80 -8.16 -15.14 42.63
CA ALA A 80 -7.98 -15.47 41.23
C ALA A 80 -9.15 -14.97 40.36
N LYS A 81 -10.39 -15.03 40.86
CA LYS A 81 -11.57 -14.45 40.18
C LYS A 81 -11.43 -12.94 40.00
N ASP A 82 -11.01 -12.22 41.04
CA ASP A 82 -10.82 -10.76 41.00
C ASP A 82 -9.71 -10.36 40.01
N PHE A 83 -8.61 -11.14 39.97
CA PHE A 83 -7.53 -10.92 39.01
C PHE A 83 -7.99 -11.11 37.55
N ILE A 84 -8.75 -12.17 37.29
CA ILE A 84 -9.26 -12.46 35.94
C ILE A 84 -10.28 -11.41 35.51
N LEU A 85 -11.20 -10.98 36.38
CA LEU A 85 -12.12 -9.85 36.13
C LEU A 85 -11.35 -8.59 35.72
N LYS A 86 -10.30 -8.25 36.47
CA LYS A 86 -9.45 -7.09 36.17
C LYS A 86 -8.72 -7.24 34.83
N TYR A 87 -8.28 -8.44 34.48
CA TYR A 87 -7.62 -8.72 33.21
C TYR A 87 -8.59 -8.62 32.02
N ILE A 88 -9.78 -9.19 32.15
CA ILE A 88 -10.85 -9.14 31.14
C ILE A 88 -11.28 -7.69 30.90
N ASN A 89 -11.54 -6.92 31.97
CA ASN A 89 -11.92 -5.50 31.88
C ASN A 89 -10.83 -4.61 31.27
N LYS A 90 -9.56 -5.01 31.40
CA LYS A 90 -8.44 -4.30 30.75
C LYS A 90 -8.27 -4.69 29.27
N GLY A 91 -8.70 -5.89 28.89
CA GLY A 91 -8.54 -6.44 27.53
C GLY A 91 -9.72 -6.19 26.60
N LEU A 92 -10.95 -6.08 27.14
CA LEU A 92 -12.16 -5.73 26.41
C LEU A 92 -12.26 -4.21 26.25
N TYR A 93 -11.49 -3.66 25.32
CA TYR A 93 -11.31 -2.22 25.12
C TYR A 93 -12.57 -1.41 24.69
N ASP A 94 -13.78 -1.99 24.70
CA ASP A 94 -15.01 -1.34 24.20
C ASP A 94 -16.30 -1.97 24.76
N VAL A 95 -16.20 -2.68 25.89
CA VAL A 95 -17.37 -3.31 26.53
C VAL A 95 -17.48 -2.72 27.93
N ASP A 96 -18.70 -2.39 28.35
CA ASP A 96 -18.95 -1.87 29.70
C ASP A 96 -18.23 -2.74 30.74
N PRO A 97 -17.51 -2.11 31.69
CA PRO A 97 -16.73 -2.84 32.67
C PRO A 97 -17.63 -3.80 33.44
N LEU A 98 -17.18 -5.05 33.55
CA LEU A 98 -17.93 -6.06 34.28
C LEU A 98 -17.80 -5.78 35.77
N GLU A 99 -18.90 -5.33 36.37
CA GLU A 99 -19.01 -5.10 37.81
C GLU A 99 -19.06 -6.41 38.59
N ASN A 100 -19.66 -7.47 38.02
CA ASN A 100 -19.77 -8.81 38.63
C ASN A 100 -19.74 -9.92 37.57
N LEU A 101 -19.26 -11.11 37.96
CA LEU A 101 -19.19 -12.31 37.10
C LEU A 101 -20.58 -12.86 36.72
N ASP A 102 -21.63 -12.48 37.44
CA ASP A 102 -23.01 -12.83 37.10
C ASP A 102 -23.57 -11.95 35.96
N ASN A 103 -22.90 -10.83 35.66
CA ASN A 103 -23.25 -9.88 34.61
C ASN A 103 -22.35 -10.00 33.37
N ILE A 104 -21.65 -11.14 33.19
CA ILE A 104 -20.85 -11.38 31.98
C ILE A 104 -21.77 -11.22 30.76
N PRO A 105 -21.43 -10.34 29.79
CA PRO A 105 -22.27 -10.15 28.62
C PRO A 105 -22.32 -11.51 27.95
N ASN A 106 -23.52 -11.97 27.58
CA ASN A 106 -23.69 -13.26 26.93
C ASN A 106 -22.58 -13.42 25.87
N ILE A 107 -21.80 -14.50 25.92
CA ILE A 107 -20.62 -14.71 25.06
C ILE A 107 -20.99 -14.49 23.58
N ASP A 108 -22.24 -14.78 23.22
CA ASP A 108 -22.84 -14.49 21.92
C ASP A 108 -22.78 -13.01 21.51
N ASN A 109 -23.01 -12.07 22.43
CA ASN A 109 -22.93 -10.62 22.16
C ASN A 109 -21.48 -10.16 21.98
N LEU A 110 -20.55 -10.72 22.76
CA LEU A 110 -19.10 -10.46 22.58
C LEU A 110 -18.62 -10.98 21.22
N TYR A 111 -19.07 -12.18 20.84
CA TYR A 111 -18.76 -12.78 19.55
C TYR A 111 -19.31 -11.94 18.40
N LYS A 112 -20.58 -11.51 18.47
CA LYS A 112 -21.19 -10.63 17.45
C LYS A 112 -20.45 -9.31 17.27
N ASN A 113 -20.01 -8.69 18.37
CA ASN A 113 -19.27 -7.42 18.32
C ASN A 113 -17.90 -7.58 17.64
N ILE A 114 -17.25 -8.73 17.84
CA ILE A 114 -15.95 -9.03 17.21
C ILE A 114 -16.13 -9.37 15.74
N GLU A 115 -17.14 -10.16 15.39
CA GLU A 115 -17.42 -10.47 13.99
C GLU A 115 -17.75 -9.19 13.20
N ALA A 116 -18.49 -8.27 13.80
CA ALA A 116 -18.74 -6.95 13.20
C ALA A 116 -17.45 -6.12 13.04
N LYS A 117 -16.54 -6.14 14.02
CA LYS A 117 -15.23 -5.46 13.92
C LYS A 117 -14.34 -6.11 12.86
N LYS A 118 -14.30 -7.44 12.80
CA LYS A 118 -13.58 -8.22 11.80
C LYS A 118 -14.06 -7.90 10.39
N GLN A 119 -15.37 -7.84 10.18
CA GLN A 119 -15.92 -7.50 8.87
C GLN A 119 -15.55 -6.07 8.45
N LYS A 120 -15.56 -5.11 9.38
CA LYS A 120 -15.07 -3.75 9.11
C LYS A 120 -13.60 -3.75 8.72
N VAL A 121 -12.76 -4.48 9.46
CA VAL A 121 -11.33 -4.62 9.16
C VAL A 121 -11.09 -5.23 7.78
N ILE A 122 -11.78 -6.33 7.44
CA ILE A 122 -11.68 -6.97 6.12
C ILE A 122 -12.06 -5.99 5.02
N ASN A 123 -13.17 -5.26 5.19
CA ASN A 123 -13.60 -4.26 4.21
C ASN A 123 -12.56 -3.13 4.05
N SER A 124 -11.96 -2.66 5.15
CA SER A 124 -10.90 -1.66 5.12
C SER A 124 -9.64 -2.18 4.40
N ILE A 125 -9.22 -3.42 4.67
CA ILE A 125 -8.09 -4.06 3.99
C ILE A 125 -8.39 -4.19 2.48
N ASN A 126 -9.58 -4.66 2.12
CA ASN A 126 -9.97 -4.81 0.72
C ASN A 126 -9.94 -3.46 -0.02
N ASN A 127 -10.46 -2.39 0.59
CA ASN A 127 -10.42 -1.06 -0.01
C ASN A 127 -8.98 -0.57 -0.23
N LEU A 128 -8.11 -0.72 0.77
CA LEU A 128 -6.69 -0.36 0.65
C LEU A 128 -5.97 -1.20 -0.42
N TYR A 129 -6.33 -2.48 -0.53
CA TYR A 129 -5.76 -3.39 -1.51
C TYR A 129 -6.18 -3.02 -2.94
N ILE A 130 -7.46 -2.66 -3.14
CA ILE A 130 -7.97 -2.18 -4.44
C ILE A 130 -7.23 -0.88 -4.83
N GLU A 131 -7.13 0.08 -3.92
CA GLU A 131 -6.42 1.34 -4.17
C GLU A 131 -4.95 1.09 -4.54
N LYS A 132 -4.29 0.15 -3.85
CA LYS A 132 -2.93 -0.28 -4.18
C LYS A 132 -2.85 -0.82 -5.61
N LEU A 133 -3.72 -1.76 -5.99
CA LEU A 133 -3.73 -2.35 -7.33
C LEU A 133 -3.95 -1.31 -8.42
N GLU A 134 -4.81 -0.31 -8.18
CA GLU A 134 -5.01 0.80 -9.11
C GLU A 134 -3.73 1.62 -9.29
N LYS A 135 -3.01 1.91 -8.20
CA LYS A 135 -1.73 2.63 -8.26
C LYS A 135 -0.64 1.82 -8.97
N GLU A 136 -0.58 0.51 -8.75
CA GLU A 136 0.33 -0.38 -9.48
C GLU A 136 0.04 -0.37 -10.98
N ALA A 137 -1.24 -0.43 -11.37
CA ALA A 137 -1.65 -0.30 -12.76
C ALA A 137 -1.26 1.07 -13.36
N GLN A 138 -1.36 2.15 -12.58
CA GLN A 138 -0.88 3.48 -12.99
C GLN A 138 0.63 3.51 -13.24
N ILE A 139 1.44 2.90 -12.36
CA ILE A 139 2.89 2.79 -12.55
C ILE A 139 3.22 2.02 -13.83
N GLN A 140 2.55 0.88 -14.06
CA GLN A 140 2.76 0.10 -15.29
C GLN A 140 2.42 0.91 -16.54
N ASN A 141 1.33 1.66 -16.51
CA ASN A 141 0.94 2.53 -17.62
C ASN A 141 1.93 3.69 -17.83
N LEU A 142 2.45 4.29 -16.76
CA LEU A 142 3.52 5.30 -16.86
C LEU A 142 4.78 4.71 -17.45
N LYS A 143 5.19 3.50 -17.04
CA LYS A 143 6.36 2.81 -17.58
C LYS A 143 6.21 2.58 -19.09
N LYS A 144 5.07 2.05 -19.54
CA LYS A 144 4.78 1.86 -20.97
C LYS A 144 4.84 3.17 -21.75
N LYS A 145 4.26 4.25 -21.23
CA LYS A 145 4.31 5.58 -21.85
C LYS A 145 5.75 6.11 -21.92
N ASN A 146 6.53 5.93 -20.86
CA ASN A 146 7.92 6.36 -20.82
C ASN A 146 8.78 5.61 -21.84
N ASP A 147 8.56 4.30 -21.98
CA ASP A 147 9.28 3.46 -22.95
C ASP A 147 9.01 3.93 -24.38
N ILE A 148 7.75 4.23 -24.73
CA ILE A 148 7.39 4.80 -26.03
C ILE A 148 8.10 6.15 -26.27
N ILE A 149 8.08 7.03 -25.28
CA ILE A 149 8.69 8.37 -25.39
C ILE A 149 10.20 8.26 -25.55
N LYS A 150 10.86 7.36 -24.80
CA LYS A 150 12.28 7.07 -24.96
C LYS A 150 12.60 6.54 -26.35
N SER A 151 11.79 5.62 -26.88
CA SER A 151 11.99 5.12 -28.25
C SER A 151 11.87 6.23 -29.29
N ILE A 152 10.88 7.14 -29.15
CA ILE A 152 10.73 8.31 -30.04
C ILE A 152 11.95 9.23 -29.92
N ALA A 153 12.40 9.52 -28.70
CA ALA A 153 13.57 10.37 -28.47
C ALA A 153 14.83 9.76 -29.11
N ILE A 154 15.08 8.47 -28.90
CA ILE A 154 16.24 7.76 -29.49
C ILE A 154 16.17 7.82 -31.02
N LEU A 155 14.99 7.56 -31.61
CA LEU A 155 14.81 7.65 -33.07
C LEU A 155 15.11 9.06 -33.60
N LEU A 156 14.61 10.08 -32.91
CA LEU A 156 14.86 11.48 -33.25
C LEU A 156 16.35 11.83 -33.16
N GLN A 157 17.04 11.29 -32.15
CA GLN A 157 18.49 11.45 -31.97
C GLN A 157 19.29 10.77 -33.09
N ILE A 158 18.92 9.55 -33.49
CA ILE A 158 19.57 8.83 -34.58
C ILE A 158 19.40 9.60 -35.89
N ILE A 159 18.19 10.04 -36.22
CA ILE A 159 17.93 10.84 -37.43
C ILE A 159 18.72 12.14 -37.38
N GLY A 160 18.74 12.81 -36.22
CA GLY A 160 19.52 14.03 -36.01
C GLY A 160 21.01 13.83 -36.28
N LEU A 161 21.60 12.78 -35.70
CA LEU A 161 23.01 12.44 -35.88
C LEU A 161 23.34 12.08 -37.33
N VAL A 162 22.49 11.30 -38.00
CA VAL A 162 22.70 10.96 -39.42
C VAL A 162 22.70 12.22 -40.29
N LEU A 163 21.75 13.13 -40.06
CA LEU A 163 21.69 14.41 -40.79
C LEU A 163 22.93 15.26 -40.52
N VAL A 164 23.37 15.37 -39.27
CA VAL A 164 24.58 16.10 -38.92
C VAL A 164 25.79 15.49 -39.60
N LEU A 165 26.03 14.18 -39.46
CA LEU A 165 27.19 13.51 -40.04
C LEU A 165 27.24 13.60 -41.57
N TYR A 166 26.11 13.39 -42.24
CA TYR A 166 26.04 13.40 -43.70
C TYR A 166 26.24 14.80 -44.30
N TYR A 167 25.73 15.85 -43.65
CA TYR A 167 25.79 17.21 -44.16
C TYR A 167 26.92 18.06 -43.57
N ALA A 168 27.53 17.64 -42.45
CA ALA A 168 28.71 18.29 -41.87
C ALA A 168 30.00 17.86 -42.56
N ASN A 169 30.04 16.68 -43.17
CA ASN A 169 31.21 16.21 -43.90
C ASN A 169 31.08 16.60 -45.39
N PRO A 170 31.79 17.63 -45.88
CA PRO A 170 31.94 17.80 -47.31
C PRO A 170 32.79 16.62 -47.77
N VAL A 171 32.17 15.60 -48.37
CA VAL A 171 32.91 14.63 -49.20
C VAL A 171 33.76 15.48 -50.15
N LYS A 172 35.06 15.55 -49.87
CA LYS A 172 36.07 16.11 -50.78
C LYS A 172 35.99 15.24 -52.03
N LYS A 173 35.26 15.71 -53.03
CA LYS A 173 35.48 15.29 -54.41
C LYS A 173 36.56 16.17 -54.99
#